data_AF-A0AAN5CAZ3-F1
#
_entry.id   AF-A0AAN5CAZ3-F1
#
_cell.length_a   1.000
_cell.length_b   1.000
_cell.length_c   1.000
_cell.angle_alpha   90.00
_cell.angle_beta   90.00
_cell.angle_gamma   90.00
#
_symmetry.space_group_name_H-M   'P 1'
#
loop_
_entity.id
_entity.type
_entity.pdbx_description
1 polymer ?
#
loop_
_entity_poly.entity_id
_entity_poly.type
_entity_poly.pdbx_seq_one_letter_code
_entity_poly.pdbx_strand_id
1 'polypeptide(L)'
;FGQMPVLFVDGKPLPQSFAIARFLANQFGFAGKTPFEAAWVDALADQYKDYQNEIRPFMVVAYGFAQGDKEKLRKEVAEPAINKFFAILEKRAKNGSNGHLVGNSLTWVDLLVSDHIGILESHIPNALSTFPLVNEIKKKTTTLPKLKEWIDKRP
;
A
#
# COMPACT_ATOMS: atom_id res chain seq x y z
N PHE A 1 12.72 9.54 -15.77
CA PHE A 1 11.62 9.78 -16.73
C PHE A 1 10.96 11.15 -16.57
N GLY A 2 11.69 12.20 -16.13
CA GLY A 2 11.07 13.52 -15.89
C GLY A 2 10.01 13.56 -14.79
N GLN A 3 10.00 12.56 -13.89
CA GLN A 3 9.01 12.38 -12.84
C GLN A 3 9.68 11.92 -11.54
N MET A 4 9.07 12.27 -10.41
CA MET A 4 9.45 11.80 -9.08
C MET A 4 8.57 10.62 -8.65
N PRO A 5 9.05 9.75 -7.74
CA PRO A 5 10.36 9.81 -7.04
C PRO A 5 11.54 9.25 -7.84
N VAL A 6 12.75 9.66 -7.43
CA VAL A 6 14.05 9.13 -7.89
C VAL A 6 14.93 8.87 -6.66
N LEU A 7 15.45 7.65 -6.51
CA LEU A 7 16.48 7.29 -5.54
C LEU A 7 17.85 7.46 -6.18
N PHE A 8 18.85 7.91 -5.42
CA PHE A 8 20.25 7.90 -5.84
C PHE A 8 21.04 6.91 -4.99
N VAL A 9 21.72 5.96 -5.62
CA VAL A 9 22.60 4.98 -4.97
C VAL A 9 24.01 5.20 -5.51
N ASP A 10 24.90 5.71 -4.66
CA ASP A 10 26.27 6.11 -5.06
C ASP A 10 26.28 7.03 -6.28
N GLY A 11 25.38 8.01 -6.28
CA GLY A 11 25.21 8.96 -7.39
C GLY A 11 24.46 8.43 -8.61
N LYS A 12 24.12 7.13 -8.67
CA LYS A 12 23.36 6.54 -9.79
C LYS A 12 21.85 6.68 -9.57
N PRO A 13 21.10 7.29 -10.53
CA PRO A 13 19.67 7.49 -10.38
C PRO A 13 18.86 6.22 -10.68
N LEU A 14 17.89 5.91 -9.82
CA LEU A 14 16.87 4.87 -9.97
C LEU A 14 15.47 5.54 -9.86
N PRO A 15 14.74 5.72 -10.97
CA PRO A 15 13.38 6.27 -10.97
C PRO A 15 12.33 5.20 -10.61
N GLN A 16 11.06 5.62 -10.45
CA GLN A 16 9.86 4.80 -10.20
C GLN A 16 9.75 4.28 -8.77
N SER A 17 8.70 4.71 -8.05
CA SER A 17 8.46 4.37 -6.64
C SER A 17 8.49 2.86 -6.37
N PHE A 18 7.89 2.04 -7.23
CA PHE A 18 7.85 0.59 -7.06
C PHE A 18 9.20 -0.08 -7.34
N ALA A 19 9.96 0.43 -8.31
CA ALA A 19 11.31 -0.07 -8.57
C ALA A 19 12.25 0.29 -7.40
N ILE A 20 12.14 1.51 -6.88
CA ILE A 20 12.86 1.99 -5.69
C ILE A 20 12.51 1.13 -4.47
N ALA A 21 11.22 0.96 -4.16
CA ALA A 21 10.76 0.19 -3.01
C ALA A 21 11.23 -1.27 -3.10
N ARG A 22 11.08 -1.92 -4.26
CA ARG A 22 11.56 -3.28 -4.50
C ARG A 22 13.08 -3.39 -4.38
N PHE A 23 13.83 -2.43 -4.92
CA PHE A 23 15.29 -2.41 -4.81
C PHE A 23 15.73 -2.38 -3.35
N LEU A 24 15.22 -1.42 -2.57
CA LEU A 24 15.54 -1.30 -1.13
C LEU A 24 15.05 -2.52 -0.35
N ALA A 25 13.86 -3.04 -0.67
CA ALA A 25 13.33 -4.25 -0.04
C ALA A 25 14.23 -5.46 -0.26
N ASN A 26 14.81 -5.63 -1.46
CA ASN A 26 15.78 -6.69 -1.73
C ASN A 26 17.08 -6.49 -0.93
N GLN A 27 17.57 -5.27 -0.82
CA GLN A 27 18.80 -4.98 -0.07
C GLN A 27 18.66 -5.25 1.43
N PHE A 28 17.48 -5.00 2.00
CA PHE A 28 17.27 -5.06 3.44
C PHE A 28 16.39 -6.23 3.92
N GLY A 29 16.07 -7.18 3.04
CA GLY A 29 15.37 -8.42 3.40
C GLY A 29 13.85 -8.30 3.57
N PHE A 30 13.22 -7.34 2.89
CA PHE A 30 11.77 -7.09 2.90
C PHE A 30 11.08 -7.43 1.56
N ALA A 31 11.76 -8.13 0.65
CA ALA A 31 11.20 -8.51 -0.64
C ALA A 31 10.45 -9.85 -0.63
N GLY A 32 10.50 -10.61 0.47
CA GLY A 32 10.06 -12.01 0.54
C GLY A 32 11.25 -12.96 0.67
N LYS A 33 11.05 -14.13 1.28
CA LYS A 33 12.17 -15.06 1.62
C LYS A 33 12.55 -16.01 0.49
N THR A 34 11.66 -16.18 -0.49
CA THR A 34 11.88 -17.03 -1.66
C THR A 34 11.55 -16.26 -2.93
N PRO A 35 12.08 -16.68 -4.10
CA PRO A 35 11.72 -16.06 -5.38
C PRO A 35 10.21 -16.05 -5.63
N PHE A 36 9.50 -17.10 -5.20
CA PHE A 36 8.05 -17.17 -5.36
C PHE A 36 7.30 -16.25 -4.40
N GLU A 37 7.76 -16.10 -3.15
CA GLU A 37 7.23 -15.07 -2.25
C GLU A 37 7.46 -13.67 -2.82
N ALA A 38 8.64 -13.38 -3.35
CA ALA A 38 8.94 -12.09 -3.97
C ALA A 38 8.03 -11.80 -5.18
N ALA A 39 7.77 -12.81 -6.02
CA ALA A 39 6.81 -12.69 -7.11
C ALA A 39 5.38 -12.39 -6.61
N TRP A 40 4.95 -12.99 -5.49
CA TRP A 40 3.67 -12.68 -4.87
C TRP A 40 3.61 -11.27 -4.28
N VAL A 41 4.69 -10.80 -3.66
CA VAL A 41 4.79 -9.42 -3.18
C VAL A 41 4.63 -8.45 -4.36
N ASP A 42 5.30 -8.74 -5.48
CA ASP A 42 5.19 -7.94 -6.71
C ASP A 42 3.79 -7.98 -7.32
N ALA A 43 3.16 -9.16 -7.38
CA ALA A 43 1.80 -9.29 -7.88
C ALA A 43 0.79 -8.46 -7.07
N LEU A 44 0.91 -8.45 -5.73
CA LEU A 44 0.05 -7.62 -4.87
C LEU A 44 0.35 -6.12 -5.02
N ALA A 45 1.62 -5.75 -5.19
CA ALA A 45 2.00 -4.37 -5.43
C ALA A 45 1.51 -3.86 -6.80
N ASP A 46 1.55 -4.69 -7.84
CA ASP A 46 1.00 -4.32 -9.14
C ASP A 46 -0.54 -4.27 -9.10
N GLN A 47 -1.19 -5.20 -8.40
CA GLN A 47 -2.64 -5.12 -8.15
C GLN A 47 -3.03 -3.83 -7.40
N TYR A 48 -2.18 -3.35 -6.49
CA TYR A 48 -2.36 -2.05 -5.84
C TYR A 48 -2.26 -0.89 -6.85
N LYS A 49 -1.38 -0.94 -7.85
CA LYS A 49 -1.33 0.11 -8.90
C LYS A 49 -2.61 0.17 -9.71
N ASP A 50 -3.14 -0.98 -10.10
CA ASP A 50 -4.40 -1.06 -10.84
C ASP A 50 -5.53 -0.45 -10.02
N TYR A 51 -5.61 -0.82 -8.74
CA TYR A 51 -6.52 -0.21 -7.78
C TYR A 51 -6.32 1.31 -7.62
N GLN A 52 -5.08 1.81 -7.52
CA GLN A 52 -4.80 3.24 -7.45
C GLN A 52 -5.27 3.99 -8.69
N ASN A 53 -5.13 3.39 -9.88
CA ASN A 53 -5.65 3.96 -11.11
C ASN A 53 -7.17 4.03 -11.10
N GLU A 54 -7.86 3.01 -10.57
CA GLU A 54 -9.32 3.01 -10.43
C GLU A 54 -9.82 4.13 -9.51
N ILE A 55 -9.18 4.33 -8.36
CA ILE A 55 -9.59 5.37 -7.41
C ILE A 55 -9.05 6.77 -7.74
N ARG A 56 -8.20 6.90 -8.76
CA ARG A 56 -7.54 8.15 -9.13
C ARG A 56 -8.52 9.32 -9.29
N PRO A 57 -9.70 9.19 -9.95
CA PRO A 57 -10.65 10.30 -10.07
C PRO A 57 -11.10 10.85 -8.72
N PHE A 58 -11.36 9.97 -7.74
CA PHE A 58 -11.69 10.38 -6.39
C PHE A 58 -10.49 11.05 -5.71
N MET A 59 -9.30 10.44 -5.79
CA MET A 59 -8.11 10.94 -5.08
C MET A 59 -7.67 12.33 -5.55
N VAL A 60 -7.70 12.61 -6.86
CA VAL A 60 -7.31 13.95 -7.36
C VAL A 60 -8.26 15.04 -6.90
N VAL A 61 -9.56 14.74 -6.74
CA VAL A 61 -10.53 15.67 -6.16
C VAL A 61 -10.36 15.77 -4.65
N ALA A 62 -10.16 14.64 -3.96
CA ALA A 62 -9.96 14.61 -2.51
C ALA A 62 -8.73 15.40 -2.05
N TYR A 63 -7.67 15.43 -2.86
CA TYR A 63 -6.46 16.23 -2.64
C TYR A 63 -6.54 17.66 -3.19
N GLY A 64 -7.63 18.06 -3.84
CA GLY A 64 -7.78 19.42 -4.39
C GLY A 64 -6.99 19.69 -5.67
N PHE A 65 -6.48 18.65 -6.35
CA PHE A 65 -5.81 18.78 -7.65
C PHE A 65 -6.78 18.89 -8.84
N ALA A 66 -8.05 18.58 -8.63
CA ALA A 66 -9.11 18.71 -9.62
C ALA A 66 -10.44 19.14 -8.98
N GLN A 67 -11.29 19.79 -9.75
CA GLN A 67 -12.68 20.06 -9.37
C GLN A 67 -13.55 18.84 -9.65
N GLY A 68 -14.52 18.57 -8.79
CA GLY A 68 -15.47 17.48 -8.98
C GLY A 68 -16.36 17.24 -7.76
N ASP A 69 -17.41 16.44 -7.94
CA ASP A 69 -18.27 16.00 -6.84
C ASP A 69 -17.57 14.86 -6.08
N LYS A 70 -16.87 15.24 -5.00
CA LYS A 70 -16.12 14.31 -4.14
C LYS A 70 -17.00 13.20 -3.58
N GLU A 71 -18.24 13.50 -3.22
CA GLU A 71 -19.14 12.54 -2.57
C GLU A 71 -19.70 11.54 -3.58
N LYS A 72 -20.04 12.01 -4.79
CA LYS A 72 -20.41 11.12 -5.89
C LYS A 72 -19.26 10.18 -6.27
N LEU A 73 -18.05 10.73 -6.44
CA LEU A 73 -16.85 9.94 -6.75
C LEU A 73 -16.50 8.94 -5.64
N ARG A 74 -16.74 9.30 -4.37
CA ARG A 74 -16.59 8.37 -3.24
C ARG A 74 -17.47 7.14 -3.42
N LYS A 75 -18.77 7.33 -3.63
CA LYS A 75 -19.76 6.25 -3.70
C LYS A 75 -19.66 5.41 -4.98
N GLU A 76 -19.46 6.06 -6.12
CA GLU A 76 -19.53 5.39 -7.43
C GLU A 76 -18.18 4.82 -7.88
N VAL A 77 -17.06 5.35 -7.37
CA VAL A 77 -15.71 4.98 -7.83
C VAL A 77 -14.87 4.42 -6.68
N ALA A 78 -14.69 5.20 -5.61
CA ALA A 78 -13.74 4.85 -4.56
C ALA A 78 -14.18 3.62 -3.75
N GLU A 79 -15.39 3.63 -3.19
CA GLU A 79 -15.89 2.54 -2.34
C GLU A 79 -15.94 1.17 -3.06
N PRO A 80 -16.45 1.06 -4.31
CA PRO A 80 -16.42 -0.20 -5.05
C PRO A 80 -15.00 -0.71 -5.29
N ALA A 81 -14.07 0.16 -5.70
CA ALA A 81 -12.69 -0.21 -5.96
C ALA A 81 -11.93 -0.59 -4.67
N ILE A 82 -12.15 0.14 -3.57
CA ILE A 82 -11.63 -0.18 -2.23
C ILE A 82 -12.13 -1.56 -1.83
N ASN A 83 -13.45 -1.79 -1.87
CA ASN A 83 -14.02 -3.07 -1.46
C ASN A 83 -13.46 -4.24 -2.28
N LYS A 84 -13.34 -4.07 -3.61
CA LYS A 84 -12.76 -5.08 -4.49
C LYS A 84 -11.30 -5.39 -4.13
N PHE A 85 -10.46 -4.37 -4.00
CA PHE A 85 -9.04 -4.54 -3.72
C PHE A 85 -8.81 -5.15 -2.33
N PHE A 86 -9.47 -4.63 -1.30
CA PHE A 86 -9.29 -5.12 0.06
C PHE A 86 -9.91 -6.51 0.29
N ALA A 87 -10.93 -6.91 -0.47
CA ALA A 87 -11.39 -8.30 -0.48
C ALA A 87 -10.32 -9.29 -1.00
N ILE A 88 -9.51 -8.89 -1.98
CA ILE A 88 -8.36 -9.69 -2.46
C ILE A 88 -7.32 -9.84 -1.36
N LEU A 89 -6.97 -8.73 -0.69
CA LEU A 89 -6.01 -8.73 0.42
C LEU A 89 -6.51 -9.54 1.61
N GLU A 90 -7.78 -9.41 1.98
CA GLU A 90 -8.41 -10.15 3.06
C GLU A 90 -8.40 -11.67 2.76
N LYS A 91 -8.74 -12.07 1.53
CA LYS A 91 -8.62 -13.48 1.09
C LYS A 91 -7.18 -13.97 1.15
N ARG A 92 -6.23 -13.12 0.76
CA ARG A 92 -4.80 -13.46 0.84
C ARG A 92 -4.36 -13.64 2.29
N ALA A 93 -4.78 -12.76 3.18
CA ALA A 93 -4.45 -12.82 4.60
C ALA A 93 -4.98 -14.12 5.24
N LYS A 94 -6.18 -14.56 4.86
CA LYS A 94 -6.78 -15.83 5.32
C LYS A 94 -5.98 -17.07 4.95
N ASN A 95 -5.36 -17.09 3.76
CA ASN A 95 -4.76 -18.30 3.19
C ASN A 95 -3.32 -18.57 3.69
N GLY A 96 -3.10 -18.43 4.99
CA GLY A 96 -1.86 -18.89 5.64
C GLY A 96 -0.82 -17.81 5.92
N SER A 97 -1.23 -16.54 5.99
CA SER A 97 -0.30 -15.48 6.37
C SER A 97 -0.25 -15.30 7.89
N ASN A 98 0.96 -15.29 8.46
CA ASN A 98 1.17 -15.13 9.90
C ASN A 98 1.07 -13.65 10.34
N GLY A 99 0.02 -12.95 9.90
CA GLY A 99 -0.15 -11.51 10.05
C GLY A 99 0.77 -10.70 9.11
N HIS A 100 0.87 -11.11 7.85
CA HIS A 100 1.58 -10.43 6.75
C HIS A 100 0.77 -10.63 5.46
N LEU A 101 1.03 -9.96 4.35
CA LEU A 101 0.33 -10.25 3.10
C LEU A 101 0.98 -11.41 2.32
N VAL A 102 2.27 -11.66 2.55
CA VAL A 102 3.02 -12.74 1.92
C VAL A 102 3.99 -13.37 2.92
N GLY A 103 4.03 -14.70 2.93
CA GLY A 103 4.95 -15.46 3.77
C GLY A 103 4.70 -15.26 5.26
N ASN A 104 5.78 -15.27 6.05
CA ASN A 104 5.74 -15.19 7.51
C ASN A 104 6.60 -14.06 8.10
N SER A 105 6.97 -13.06 7.29
CA SER A 105 7.77 -11.91 7.71
C SER A 105 7.32 -10.64 7.00
N LEU A 106 7.71 -9.48 7.55
CA LEU A 106 7.44 -8.18 6.96
C LEU A 106 7.96 -8.11 5.52
N THR A 107 7.12 -7.61 4.63
CA THR A 107 7.47 -7.28 3.25
C THR A 107 7.08 -5.84 2.93
N TRP A 108 7.63 -5.29 1.85
CA TRP A 108 7.32 -3.90 1.49
C TRP A 108 5.86 -3.67 1.05
N VAL A 109 5.13 -4.71 0.64
CA VAL A 109 3.69 -4.58 0.36
C VAL A 109 2.86 -4.42 1.64
N ASP A 110 3.32 -4.96 2.78
CA ASP A 110 2.68 -4.67 4.07
C ASP A 110 2.79 -3.18 4.41
N LEU A 111 3.95 -2.57 4.15
CA LEU A 111 4.18 -1.13 4.34
C LEU A 111 3.31 -0.30 3.40
N LEU A 112 3.29 -0.65 2.11
CA LEU A 112 2.51 0.03 1.07
C LEU A 112 1.02 0.05 1.41
N VAL A 113 0.46 -1.10 1.78
CA VAL A 113 -0.96 -1.22 2.14
C VAL A 113 -1.23 -0.50 3.44
N SER A 114 -0.40 -0.68 4.48
CA SER A 114 -0.64 -0.08 5.79
C SER A 114 -0.67 1.46 5.74
N ASP A 115 0.26 2.07 5.00
CA ASP A 115 0.29 3.53 4.82
C ASP A 115 -0.93 4.03 4.05
N HIS A 116 -1.29 3.33 2.95
CA HIS A 116 -2.45 3.68 2.15
C HIS A 116 -3.77 3.61 2.93
N ILE A 117 -3.92 2.69 3.88
CA ILE A 117 -5.11 2.64 4.73
C ILE A 117 -5.24 3.91 5.56
N GLY A 118 -4.14 4.44 6.10
CA GLY A 118 -4.17 5.72 6.83
C GLY A 118 -4.61 6.88 5.94
N ILE A 119 -4.17 6.90 4.69
CA ILE A 119 -4.62 7.88 3.69
C ILE A 119 -6.13 7.75 3.44
N LEU A 120 -6.63 6.54 3.21
CA LEU A 120 -8.06 6.32 2.97
C LEU A 120 -8.90 6.77 4.15
N GLU A 121 -8.53 6.41 5.37
CA GLU A 121 -9.28 6.74 6.59
C GLU A 121 -9.34 8.26 6.84
N SER A 122 -8.36 9.02 6.36
CA SER A 122 -8.40 10.49 6.42
C SER A 122 -9.46 11.13 5.51
N HIS A 123 -9.95 10.40 4.51
CA HIS A 123 -10.96 10.87 3.56
C HIS A 123 -12.29 10.11 3.65
N ILE A 124 -12.26 8.85 4.06
CA ILE A 124 -13.39 7.94 4.19
C ILE A 124 -13.23 7.24 5.54
N PRO A 125 -13.77 7.82 6.62
CA PRO A 125 -13.69 7.20 7.95
C PRO A 125 -14.26 5.78 7.92
N ASN A 126 -13.58 4.85 8.58
CA ASN A 126 -13.99 3.43 8.68
C ASN A 126 -14.07 2.68 7.34
N ALA A 127 -13.38 3.15 6.28
CA ALA A 127 -13.36 2.52 4.97
C ALA A 127 -13.06 1.01 4.99
N LEU A 128 -12.28 0.56 5.98
CA LEU A 128 -11.85 -0.83 6.09
C LEU A 128 -12.49 -1.63 7.23
N SER A 129 -13.56 -1.13 7.84
CA SER A 129 -14.21 -1.79 8.99
C SER A 129 -14.65 -3.25 8.73
N THR A 130 -14.88 -3.62 7.46
CA THR A 130 -15.28 -4.98 7.05
C THR A 130 -14.11 -5.92 6.73
N PHE A 131 -12.86 -5.46 6.82
CA PHE A 131 -11.64 -6.22 6.50
C PHE A 131 -10.75 -6.39 7.75
N PRO A 132 -11.15 -7.24 8.72
CA PRO A 132 -10.48 -7.34 10.01
C PRO A 132 -9.03 -7.82 9.92
N LEU A 133 -8.71 -8.78 9.04
CA LEU A 133 -7.34 -9.30 8.94
C LEU A 133 -6.40 -8.28 8.32
N VAL A 134 -6.87 -7.52 7.33
CA VAL A 134 -6.08 -6.39 6.80
C VAL A 134 -5.82 -5.35 7.89
N ASN A 135 -6.81 -5.02 8.72
CA ASN A 135 -6.62 -4.10 9.84
C ASN A 135 -5.63 -4.64 10.88
N GLU A 136 -5.62 -5.95 11.13
CA GLU A 136 -4.64 -6.58 12.00
C GLU A 136 -3.23 -6.46 11.43
N ILE A 137 -3.04 -6.72 10.14
CA ILE A 137 -1.77 -6.56 9.43
C ILE A 137 -1.30 -5.10 9.52
N LYS A 138 -2.18 -4.12 9.28
CA LYS A 138 -1.88 -2.69 9.44
C LYS A 138 -1.42 -2.38 10.85
N LYS A 139 -2.16 -2.82 11.87
CA LYS A 139 -1.82 -2.59 13.28
C LYS A 139 -0.45 -3.18 13.58
N LYS A 140 -0.23 -4.46 13.29
CA LYS A 140 1.05 -5.13 13.51
C LYS A 140 2.21 -4.41 12.82
N THR A 141 2.04 -4.06 11.56
CA THR A 141 3.05 -3.37 10.75
C THR A 141 3.41 -2.01 11.35
N THR A 142 2.40 -1.15 11.58
CA THR A 142 2.58 0.22 12.10
C THR A 142 3.08 0.26 13.55
N THR A 143 2.93 -0.83 14.31
CA THR A 143 3.48 -0.94 15.68
C THR A 143 4.93 -1.43 15.76
N LEU A 144 5.56 -1.80 14.63
CA LEU A 144 6.97 -2.18 14.64
C LEU A 144 7.83 -1.02 15.15
N PRO A 145 8.75 -1.21 16.12
CA PRO A 145 9.39 -0.11 16.84
C PRO A 145 10.01 0.96 15.94
N LYS A 146 10.80 0.55 14.94
CA LYS A 146 11.46 1.47 13.99
C LYS A 146 10.46 2.20 13.09
N LEU A 147 9.38 1.53 12.67
CA LEU A 147 8.36 2.15 11.82
C LEU A 147 7.48 3.10 12.64
N LYS A 148 7.10 2.70 13.87
CA LYS A 148 6.37 3.56 14.78
C LYS A 148 7.13 4.84 15.07
N GLU A 149 8.43 4.74 15.37
CA GLU A 149 9.28 5.92 15.57
C GLU A 149 9.27 6.86 14.36
N TRP A 150 9.36 6.31 13.14
CA TRP A 150 9.25 7.09 11.91
C TRP A 150 7.86 7.74 11.76
N ILE A 151 6.77 6.99 11.99
CA ILE A 151 5.40 7.49 11.88
C ILE A 151 5.14 8.63 12.88
N ASP A 152 5.68 8.53 14.10
CA ASP A 152 5.50 9.54 15.14
C ASP A 152 6.29 10.84 14.85
N LYS A 153 7.33 10.77 14.01
CA LYS A 153 8.25 11.90 13.72
C LYS A 153 8.13 12.46 12.30
N ARG A 154 7.48 11.75 11.38
CA ARG A 154 7.37 12.19 9.97
C ARG A 154 6.58 13.51 9.88
N PRO A 155 6.95 14.42 8.95
CA PRO A 155 6.29 15.72 8.78
C PRO A 155 4.79 15.63 8.45
#